data_AF-A0A1I7BKV6-F1
#
_entry.id   AF-A0A1I7BKV6-F1
#
_cell.length_a   1.000
_cell.length_b   1.000
_cell.length_c   1.000
_cell.angle_alpha   90.00
_cell.angle_beta   90.00
_cell.angle_gamma   90.00
#
_symmetry.space_group_name_H-M   'P 1'
#
loop_
_entity.id
_entity.type
_entity.pdbx_description
1 polymer ?
#
loop_
_entity_poly.entity_id
_entity_poly.type
_entity_poly.pdbx_seq_one_letter_code
_entity_poly.pdbx_strand_id
1 'polypeptide(L)'
;MTQRQLFILTGIFIGIVILTNLPFLPGPNFLNTPAQLFYNGGQLFGLVGLVLVPFGLVWTVRQFINPESKFKLAPILLWTVPFTVFLSTTYLSNLTRDFSRGFAITRANQLIEAIEKHKELNGQYPDSLSIVGIEKPSTGIVGINGFHYQGDPDHYELTFSQNVILNFNFEIVTYDQTNSHSAKGEMKELHETGFEHWKYEIFD
;
A
#
# COMPACT_ATOMS: atom_id res chain seq x y z
N MET A 1 -25.27 4.05 24.76
CA MET A 1 -23.80 4.08 24.65
C MET A 1 -23.29 5.33 25.36
N THR A 2 -22.27 5.22 26.22
CA THR A 2 -21.71 6.40 26.92
C THR A 2 -20.69 7.13 26.04
N GLN A 3 -20.43 8.41 26.30
CA GLN A 3 -19.42 9.19 25.56
C GLN A 3 -18.03 8.54 25.60
N ARG A 4 -17.65 7.99 26.76
CA ARG A 4 -16.38 7.27 26.92
C ARG A 4 -16.30 6.04 26.01
N GLN A 5 -17.38 5.30 25.87
CA GLN A 5 -17.45 4.12 24.99
C GLN A 5 -17.31 4.52 23.52
N LEU A 6 -17.96 5.61 23.10
CA LEU A 6 -17.81 6.14 21.75
C LEU A 6 -16.35 6.52 21.47
N PHE A 7 -15.71 7.26 22.37
CA PHE A 7 -14.31 7.67 22.20
C PHE A 7 -13.36 6.47 22.05
N ILE A 8 -13.55 5.43 22.88
CA ILE A 8 -12.77 4.18 22.80
C ILE A 8 -12.99 3.49 21.44
N LEU A 9 -14.24 3.37 20.98
CA LEU A 9 -14.55 2.75 19.69
C LEU A 9 -13.91 3.50 18.52
N THR A 10 -14.03 4.83 18.51
CA THR A 10 -13.40 5.67 17.49
C THR A 10 -11.88 5.49 17.49
N GLY A 11 -11.23 5.49 18.66
CA GLY A 11 -9.80 5.25 18.77
C GLY A 11 -9.38 3.87 18.24
N ILE A 12 -10.16 2.82 18.53
CA ILE A 12 -9.93 1.47 18.00
C ILE A 12 -10.01 1.47 16.47
N PHE A 13 -11.06 2.06 15.88
CA PHE A 13 -11.24 2.05 14.43
C PHE A 13 -10.17 2.86 13.71
N ILE A 14 -9.81 4.03 14.23
CA ILE A 14 -8.70 4.82 13.69
C ILE A 14 -7.40 4.02 13.77
N GLY A 15 -7.12 3.39 14.90
CA GLY A 15 -5.93 2.55 15.08
C GLY A 15 -5.89 1.39 14.08
N ILE A 16 -7.01 0.69 13.88
CA ILE A 16 -7.13 -0.39 12.88
C ILE A 16 -6.83 0.13 11.47
N VAL A 17 -7.46 1.25 11.09
CA VAL A 17 -7.29 1.84 9.76
C VAL A 17 -5.84 2.22 9.51
N ILE A 18 -5.18 2.87 10.48
CA ILE A 18 -3.77 3.25 10.38
C ILE A 18 -2.88 2.00 10.27
N LEU A 19 -3.06 1.01 11.15
CA LEU A 19 -2.22 -0.19 11.15
C LEU A 19 -2.37 -1.00 9.87
N THR A 20 -3.60 -1.14 9.37
CA THR A 20 -3.87 -1.90 8.13
C THR A 20 -3.44 -1.15 6.87
N ASN A 21 -3.29 0.18 6.90
CA ASN A 21 -2.78 0.93 5.75
C ASN A 21 -1.31 1.36 5.90
N LEU A 22 -0.66 0.99 7.01
CA LEU A 22 0.70 1.41 7.32
C LEU A 22 1.71 1.18 6.18
N PRO A 23 1.67 0.07 5.40
CA PRO A 23 2.59 -0.11 4.27
C PRO A 23 2.51 0.99 3.21
N PHE A 24 1.36 1.66 3.08
CA PHE A 24 1.13 2.65 2.03
C PHE A 24 1.27 4.09 2.54
N LEU A 25 1.63 4.26 3.80
CA LEU A 25 1.78 5.57 4.44
C LEU A 25 3.25 6.00 4.49
N PRO A 26 3.50 7.33 4.58
CA PRO A 26 4.85 7.82 4.72
C PRO A 26 5.50 7.35 6.02
N GLY A 27 6.75 6.93 5.94
CA GLY A 27 7.49 6.47 7.09
C GLY A 27 8.78 5.74 6.75
N PRO A 28 9.53 5.31 7.77
CA PRO A 28 10.81 4.67 7.58
C PRO A 28 10.68 3.18 7.17
N ASN A 29 11.57 2.73 6.29
CA ASN A 29 11.53 1.36 5.73
C ASN A 29 11.71 0.24 6.77
N PHE A 30 12.27 0.52 7.96
CA PHE A 30 12.36 -0.51 9.01
C PHE A 30 10.98 -0.95 9.53
N LEU A 31 9.93 -0.17 9.28
CA LEU A 31 8.55 -0.53 9.61
C LEU A 31 7.92 -1.44 8.54
N ASN A 32 8.58 -1.73 7.42
CA ASN A 32 7.99 -2.51 6.34
C ASN A 32 7.49 -3.87 6.84
N THR A 33 8.37 -4.67 7.44
CA THR A 33 8.03 -6.01 7.94
C THR A 33 6.83 -6.03 8.90
N PRO A 34 6.81 -5.24 9.99
CA PRO A 34 5.63 -5.21 10.86
C PRO A 34 4.39 -4.65 10.16
N ALA A 35 4.53 -3.66 9.27
CA ALA A 35 3.40 -3.12 8.51
C ALA A 35 2.76 -4.18 7.59
N GLN A 36 3.58 -4.96 6.88
CA GLN A 36 3.10 -6.06 6.03
C GLN A 36 2.39 -7.14 6.85
N LEU A 37 2.88 -7.44 8.06
CA LEU A 37 2.22 -8.37 8.96
C LEU A 37 0.82 -7.89 9.36
N PHE A 38 0.66 -6.61 9.71
CA PHE A 38 -0.65 -6.05 10.04
C PHE A 38 -1.58 -5.98 8.83
N TYR A 39 -1.06 -5.65 7.65
CA TYR A 39 -1.86 -5.60 6.42
C TYR A 39 -2.33 -7.00 6.00
N ASN A 40 -1.42 -7.96 5.84
CA ASN A 40 -1.75 -9.33 5.42
C ASN A 40 -2.58 -10.06 6.47
N GLY A 41 -2.20 -9.92 7.75
CA GLY A 41 -2.99 -10.44 8.88
C GLY A 41 -4.37 -9.80 8.93
N GLY A 42 -4.46 -8.50 8.66
CA GLY A 42 -5.71 -7.77 8.51
C GLY A 42 -6.57 -8.29 7.36
N GLN A 43 -6.01 -8.58 6.19
CA GLN A 43 -6.75 -9.16 5.06
C GLN A 43 -7.36 -10.52 5.42
N LEU A 44 -6.57 -11.43 6.00
CA LEU A 44 -7.07 -12.74 6.45
C LEU A 44 -8.13 -12.60 7.54
N PHE A 45 -7.85 -11.77 8.55
CA PHE A 45 -8.78 -11.53 9.66
C PHE A 45 -10.08 -10.88 9.18
N GLY A 46 -9.99 -9.92 8.27
CA GLY A 46 -11.14 -9.26 7.67
C GLY A 46 -12.01 -10.28 6.94
N LEU A 47 -11.40 -11.07 6.04
CA LEU A 47 -12.12 -12.06 5.23
C LEU A 47 -12.79 -13.14 6.09
N VAL A 48 -12.06 -13.78 6.99
CA VAL A 48 -12.59 -14.84 7.88
C VAL A 48 -13.57 -14.23 8.89
N GLY A 49 -13.27 -13.05 9.41
CA GLY A 49 -14.07 -12.34 10.39
C GLY A 49 -15.42 -11.86 9.87
N LEU A 50 -15.61 -11.73 8.55
CA LEU A 50 -16.92 -11.42 7.97
C LEU A 50 -17.99 -12.44 8.36
N VAL A 51 -17.62 -13.70 8.65
CA VAL A 51 -18.55 -14.72 9.16
C VAL A 51 -19.17 -14.29 10.49
N LEU A 52 -18.47 -13.53 11.32
CA LEU A 52 -18.94 -13.06 12.63
C LEU A 52 -19.89 -11.86 12.53
N VAL A 53 -19.89 -11.14 11.40
CA VAL A 53 -20.69 -9.93 11.19
C VAL A 53 -22.20 -10.18 11.39
N PRO A 54 -22.84 -11.17 10.73
CA PRO A 54 -24.26 -11.43 10.95
C PRO A 54 -24.58 -11.79 12.41
N PHE A 55 -23.73 -12.58 13.08
CA PHE A 55 -23.93 -12.94 14.49
C PHE A 55 -23.83 -11.72 15.41
N GLY A 56 -22.81 -10.88 15.22
CA GLY A 56 -22.65 -9.64 15.99
C GLY A 56 -23.77 -8.64 15.75
N LEU A 57 -24.26 -8.52 14.50
CA LEU A 57 -25.40 -7.67 14.17
C LEU A 57 -26.68 -8.15 14.84
N VAL A 58 -27.03 -9.44 14.70
CA VAL A 58 -28.23 -10.02 15.34
C VAL A 58 -28.15 -9.85 16.86
N TRP A 59 -26.98 -10.09 17.47
CA TRP A 59 -26.79 -9.90 18.90
C TRP A 59 -26.93 -8.42 19.32
N THR A 60 -26.34 -7.50 18.55
CA THR A 60 -26.48 -6.06 18.77
C THR A 60 -27.95 -5.64 18.70
N VAL A 61 -28.67 -6.04 17.65
CA VAL A 61 -30.10 -5.73 17.47
C VAL A 61 -30.94 -6.27 18.64
N ARG A 62 -30.74 -7.53 19.04
CA ARG A 62 -31.43 -8.12 20.21
C ARG A 62 -31.18 -7.35 21.50
N GLN A 63 -29.99 -6.78 21.66
CA GLN A 63 -29.68 -5.95 22.83
C GLN A 63 -30.40 -4.61 22.81
N PHE A 64 -30.57 -3.99 21.64
CA PHE A 64 -31.31 -2.74 21.52
C PHE A 64 -32.83 -2.92 21.65
N ILE A 65 -33.36 -4.09 21.24
CA ILE A 65 -34.79 -4.39 21.35
C ILE A 65 -35.20 -4.72 22.80
N ASN A 66 -34.31 -5.34 23.59
CA ASN A 66 -34.62 -5.75 24.96
C ASN A 66 -34.30 -4.64 25.98
N PRO A 67 -35.30 -3.94 26.55
CA PRO A 67 -35.08 -2.78 27.41
C PRO A 67 -34.39 -3.10 28.74
N GLU A 68 -34.44 -4.34 29.20
CA GLU A 68 -33.75 -4.80 30.43
C GLU A 68 -32.26 -5.13 30.20
N SER A 69 -31.81 -5.16 28.94
CA SER A 69 -30.44 -5.52 28.61
C SER A 69 -29.49 -4.36 28.90
N LYS A 70 -28.58 -4.54 29.87
CA LYS A 70 -27.46 -3.61 30.07
C LYS A 70 -26.61 -3.57 28.80
N PHE A 71 -26.39 -2.38 28.24
CA PHE A 71 -25.57 -2.17 27.04
C PHE A 71 -24.17 -2.78 27.19
N LYS A 72 -23.72 -3.56 26.20
CA LYS A 72 -22.42 -4.25 26.17
C LYS A 72 -21.72 -3.88 24.87
N LEU A 73 -20.43 -3.57 24.95
CA LEU A 73 -19.62 -3.27 23.77
C LEU A 73 -19.29 -4.50 22.94
N ALA A 74 -19.24 -5.68 23.56
CA ALA A 74 -18.87 -6.93 22.92
C ALA A 74 -19.65 -7.23 21.62
N PRO A 75 -21.00 -7.20 21.58
CA PRO A 75 -21.74 -7.47 20.35
C PRO A 75 -21.44 -6.47 19.24
N ILE A 76 -21.21 -5.19 19.57
CA ILE A 76 -20.84 -4.17 18.58
C ILE A 76 -19.47 -4.48 18.00
N LEU A 77 -18.46 -4.64 18.87
CA LEU A 77 -17.10 -4.96 18.44
C LEU A 77 -17.02 -6.22 17.57
N LEU A 78 -17.83 -7.23 17.89
CA LEU A 78 -17.87 -8.51 17.19
C LEU A 78 -18.15 -8.37 15.69
N TRP A 79 -18.97 -7.41 15.27
CA TRP A 79 -19.22 -7.15 13.85
C TRP A 79 -18.45 -5.94 13.32
N THR A 80 -18.28 -4.88 14.11
CA THR A 80 -17.66 -3.65 13.60
C THR A 80 -16.16 -3.82 13.34
N VAL A 81 -15.44 -4.59 14.17
CA VAL A 81 -13.99 -4.78 14.02
C VAL A 81 -13.65 -5.53 12.73
N PRO A 82 -14.15 -6.77 12.48
CA PRO A 82 -13.83 -7.47 11.24
C PRO A 82 -14.36 -6.73 10.00
N PHE A 83 -15.53 -6.09 10.10
CA PHE A 83 -16.06 -5.29 9.00
C PHE A 83 -15.17 -4.07 8.68
N THR A 84 -14.72 -3.34 9.70
CA THR A 84 -13.79 -2.20 9.53
C THR A 84 -12.47 -2.67 8.92
N VAL A 85 -11.91 -3.77 9.42
CA VAL A 85 -10.67 -4.35 8.87
C VAL A 85 -10.87 -4.68 7.39
N PHE A 86 -11.94 -5.39 7.04
CA PHE A 86 -12.25 -5.76 5.65
C PHE A 86 -12.41 -4.54 4.73
N LEU A 87 -13.17 -3.52 5.16
CA LEU A 87 -13.33 -2.29 4.39
C LEU A 87 -11.99 -1.57 4.20
N SER A 88 -11.19 -1.50 5.26
CA SER A 88 -9.89 -0.85 5.25
C SER A 88 -8.92 -1.53 4.29
N THR A 89 -8.79 -2.86 4.35
CA THR A 89 -7.83 -3.61 3.55
C THR A 89 -8.27 -3.85 2.10
N THR A 90 -9.55 -3.67 1.78
CA THR A 90 -10.10 -3.90 0.42
C THR A 90 -10.33 -2.60 -0.35
N TYR A 91 -10.91 -1.59 0.30
CA TYR A 91 -11.30 -0.35 -0.39
C TYR A 91 -10.32 0.78 -0.11
N LEU A 92 -10.02 1.03 1.18
CA LEU A 92 -9.15 2.14 1.56
C LEU A 92 -7.70 1.90 1.13
N SER A 93 -7.25 0.65 1.15
CA SER A 93 -5.93 0.24 0.65
C SER A 93 -5.68 0.65 -0.80
N ASN A 94 -6.69 0.63 -1.67
CA ASN A 94 -6.54 1.08 -3.06
C ASN A 94 -6.22 2.58 -3.12
N LEU A 95 -6.94 3.40 -2.35
CA LEU A 95 -6.70 4.84 -2.29
C LEU A 95 -5.32 5.16 -1.70
N THR A 96 -4.93 4.45 -0.63
CA THR A 96 -3.61 4.67 0.00
C THR A 96 -2.47 4.15 -0.87
N ARG A 97 -2.68 3.09 -1.66
CA ARG A 97 -1.73 2.61 -2.68
C ARG A 97 -1.52 3.61 -3.82
N ASP A 98 -2.58 4.24 -4.31
CA ASP A 98 -2.47 5.30 -5.33
C ASP A 98 -1.66 6.49 -4.79
N PHE A 99 -1.95 6.90 -3.54
CA PHE A 99 -1.17 7.92 -2.84
C PHE A 99 0.31 7.52 -2.68
N SER A 100 0.57 6.30 -2.20
CA SER A 100 1.90 5.70 -2.05
C SER A 100 2.69 5.74 -3.37
N ARG A 101 2.04 5.31 -4.46
CA ARG A 101 2.61 5.33 -5.82
C ARG A 101 3.02 6.73 -6.23
N GLY A 102 2.09 7.69 -6.17
CA GLY A 102 2.36 9.08 -6.56
C GLY A 102 3.47 9.73 -5.73
N PHE A 103 3.51 9.43 -4.44
CA PHE A 103 4.58 9.91 -3.55
C PHE A 103 5.95 9.34 -3.93
N ALA A 104 6.03 8.02 -4.17
CA ALA A 104 7.27 7.37 -4.60
C ALA A 104 7.73 7.87 -5.99
N ILE A 105 6.82 8.05 -6.95
CA ILE A 105 7.12 8.64 -8.26
C ILE A 105 7.72 10.03 -8.11
N THR A 106 7.12 10.89 -7.28
CA THR A 106 7.63 12.25 -7.06
C THR A 106 9.03 12.25 -6.47
N ARG A 107 9.36 11.29 -5.61
CA ARG A 107 10.71 11.11 -5.03
C ARG A 107 11.71 10.57 -6.06
N ALA A 108 11.25 9.76 -7.01
CA ALA A 108 12.09 9.20 -8.07
C ALA A 108 12.63 10.29 -9.01
N ASN A 109 11.98 11.45 -9.13
CA ASN A 109 12.45 12.57 -9.95
C ASN A 109 13.89 13.00 -9.60
N GLN A 110 14.27 12.97 -8.32
CA GLN A 110 15.65 13.28 -7.90
C GLN A 110 16.66 12.29 -8.49
N LEU A 111 16.27 11.02 -8.58
CA LEU A 111 17.10 9.97 -9.15
C LEU A 111 17.16 10.08 -10.68
N ILE A 112 16.02 10.36 -11.32
CA ILE A 112 15.92 10.60 -12.76
C ILE A 112 16.81 11.78 -13.18
N GLU A 113 16.72 12.92 -12.49
CA GLU A 113 17.56 14.10 -12.75
C GLU A 113 19.06 13.78 -12.64
N ALA A 114 19.46 12.97 -11.66
CA ALA A 114 20.85 12.57 -11.50
C ALA A 114 21.33 11.64 -12.63
N ILE A 115 20.48 10.73 -13.09
CA ILE A 115 20.76 9.81 -14.20
C ILE A 115 20.87 10.58 -15.52
N GLU A 116 19.93 11.48 -15.80
CA GLU A 116 19.94 12.30 -17.03
C GLU A 116 21.16 13.22 -17.07
N LYS A 117 21.50 13.87 -15.95
CA LYS A 117 22.73 14.66 -15.85
C LYS A 117 23.99 13.82 -16.10
N HIS A 118 24.02 12.57 -15.65
CA HIS A 118 25.14 11.67 -15.95
C HIS A 118 25.26 11.41 -17.46
N LYS A 119 24.14 11.16 -18.15
CA LYS A 119 24.11 10.99 -19.59
C LYS A 119 24.55 12.23 -20.34
N GLU A 120 24.11 13.42 -19.93
CA GLU A 120 24.54 14.68 -20.54
C GLU A 120 26.07 14.88 -20.48
N LEU A 121 26.71 14.42 -19.40
CA LEU A 121 28.15 14.58 -19.19
C LEU A 121 28.98 13.48 -19.86
N ASN A 122 28.47 12.26 -19.95
CA ASN A 122 29.25 11.08 -20.40
C ASN A 122 28.80 10.52 -21.75
N GLY A 123 27.68 11.01 -22.30
CA GLY A 123 27.09 10.56 -23.57
C GLY A 123 26.28 9.27 -23.49
N GLN A 124 26.24 8.61 -22.33
CA GLN A 124 25.54 7.32 -22.11
C GLN A 124 24.98 7.24 -20.69
N TYR A 125 23.96 6.40 -20.49
CA TYR A 125 23.47 6.09 -19.15
C TYR A 125 24.46 5.21 -18.36
N PRO A 126 24.42 5.26 -17.02
CA PRO A 126 25.33 4.47 -16.20
C PRO A 126 24.91 2.99 -16.15
N ASP A 127 25.82 2.05 -16.42
CA ASP A 127 25.53 0.61 -16.24
C ASP A 127 25.11 0.25 -14.80
N SER A 128 25.61 1.02 -13.83
CA SER A 128 25.22 0.89 -12.42
C SER A 128 25.35 2.22 -11.69
N LEU A 129 24.29 2.59 -10.98
CA LEU A 129 24.25 3.80 -10.14
C LEU A 129 25.33 3.81 -9.05
N SER A 130 25.68 2.64 -8.49
CA SER A 130 26.65 2.56 -7.39
C SER A 130 28.09 2.83 -7.86
N ILE A 131 28.41 2.50 -9.11
CA ILE A 131 29.75 2.71 -9.69
C ILE A 131 29.98 4.20 -9.95
N VAL A 132 28.94 4.91 -10.40
CA VAL A 132 29.01 6.34 -10.73
C VAL A 132 28.68 7.25 -9.55
N GLY A 133 28.45 6.68 -8.36
CA GLY A 133 28.19 7.43 -7.12
C GLY A 133 26.82 8.10 -7.06
N ILE A 134 25.84 7.62 -7.83
CA ILE A 134 24.45 8.10 -7.72
C ILE A 134 23.76 7.33 -6.60
N GLU A 135 23.45 8.02 -5.50
CA GLU A 135 22.73 7.44 -4.38
C GLU A 135 21.23 7.33 -4.67
N LYS A 136 20.63 6.21 -4.26
CA LYS A 136 19.18 5.99 -4.38
C LYS A 136 18.47 6.71 -3.23
N PRO A 137 17.57 7.66 -3.51
CA PRO A 137 16.80 8.30 -2.45
C PRO A 137 15.86 7.28 -1.80
N SER A 138 15.48 7.55 -0.55
CA SER A 138 14.36 6.83 0.06
C SER A 138 13.06 7.15 -0.67
N THR A 139 12.24 6.13 -0.88
CA THR A 139 10.86 6.26 -1.39
C THR A 139 9.99 7.04 -0.41
N GLY A 140 10.34 7.01 0.89
CA GLY A 140 9.61 7.63 1.98
C GLY A 140 8.28 6.95 2.31
N ILE A 141 7.97 5.81 1.70
CA ILE A 141 6.79 4.99 1.97
C ILE A 141 7.23 3.69 2.63
N VAL A 142 6.58 3.33 3.75
CA VAL A 142 6.96 2.19 4.60
C VAL A 142 7.05 0.88 3.81
N GLY A 143 6.09 0.62 2.92
CA GLY A 143 5.93 -0.63 2.19
C GLY A 143 6.76 -0.76 0.92
N ILE A 144 7.48 0.29 0.52
CA ILE A 144 8.29 0.30 -0.71
C ILE A 144 9.77 0.24 -0.32
N ASN A 145 10.41 -0.90 -0.59
CA ASN A 145 11.78 -1.18 -0.16
C ASN A 145 12.84 -0.21 -0.75
N GLY A 146 12.59 0.32 -1.94
CA GLY A 146 13.49 1.24 -2.63
C GLY A 146 13.29 1.20 -4.14
N PHE A 147 14.06 2.02 -4.85
CA PHE A 147 14.10 2.02 -6.30
C PHE A 147 15.09 0.97 -6.83
N HIS A 148 14.65 0.21 -7.82
CA HIS A 148 15.50 -0.65 -8.63
C HIS A 148 15.79 0.04 -9.95
N TYR A 149 17.04 -0.04 -10.40
CA TYR A 149 17.52 0.60 -11.61
C TYR A 149 18.07 -0.48 -12.51
N GLN A 150 17.68 -0.45 -13.77
CA GLN A 150 18.22 -1.29 -14.82
C GLN A 150 18.45 -0.39 -16.04
N GLY A 151 19.69 -0.32 -16.51
CA GLY A 151 20.04 0.54 -17.64
C GLY A 151 20.97 -0.14 -18.63
N ASP A 152 20.95 0.37 -19.84
CA ASP A 152 21.94 0.16 -20.87
C ASP A 152 22.39 1.52 -21.44
N PRO A 153 23.33 1.59 -22.40
CA PRO A 153 23.83 2.87 -22.89
C PRO A 153 22.76 3.82 -23.46
N ASP A 154 21.66 3.29 -23.98
CA ASP A 154 20.64 4.02 -24.73
C ASP A 154 19.34 4.24 -23.94
N HIS A 155 19.04 3.37 -22.97
CA HIS A 155 17.82 3.44 -22.16
C HIS A 155 18.00 2.96 -20.72
N TYR A 156 17.04 3.33 -19.86
CA TYR A 156 16.95 2.80 -18.51
C TYR A 156 15.51 2.68 -18.02
N GLU A 157 15.32 1.78 -17.08
CA GLU A 157 14.10 1.58 -16.31
C GLU A 157 14.36 1.91 -14.83
N LEU A 158 13.38 2.53 -14.19
CA LEU A 158 13.29 2.61 -12.72
C LEU A 158 12.05 1.89 -12.26
N THR A 159 12.20 0.96 -11.33
CA THR A 159 11.08 0.19 -10.80
C THR A 159 10.99 0.26 -9.28
N PHE A 160 9.77 0.17 -8.77
CA PHE A 160 9.51 -0.11 -7.37
C PHE A 160 8.26 -0.97 -7.24
N SER A 161 8.12 -1.67 -6.12
CA SER A 161 6.97 -2.55 -5.89
C SER A 161 6.25 -2.28 -4.59
N GLN A 162 4.94 -2.52 -4.59
CA GLN A 162 4.09 -2.49 -3.40
C GLN A 162 3.15 -3.70 -3.35
N ASN A 163 2.88 -4.20 -2.14
CA ASN A 163 1.99 -5.36 -1.93
C ASN A 163 0.53 -5.01 -2.21
N VAL A 164 -0.19 -5.92 -2.87
CA VAL A 164 -1.61 -5.80 -3.20
C VAL A 164 -2.45 -6.68 -2.28
N ILE A 165 -2.21 -7.99 -2.32
CA ILE A 165 -2.96 -8.98 -1.54
C ILE A 165 -2.02 -10.06 -1.03
N LEU A 166 -1.98 -10.22 0.30
CA LEU A 166 -1.34 -11.33 1.01
C LEU A 166 0.11 -11.65 0.59
N ASN A 167 0.85 -10.69 0.00
CA ASN A 167 2.13 -10.93 -0.67
C ASN A 167 2.08 -11.99 -1.81
N PHE A 168 0.89 -12.31 -2.33
CA PHE A 168 0.75 -13.10 -3.55
C PHE A 168 0.83 -12.22 -4.78
N ASN A 169 0.28 -11.00 -4.73
CA ASN A 169 0.35 -10.07 -5.84
C ASN A 169 1.07 -8.78 -5.45
N PHE A 170 1.86 -8.27 -6.38
CA PHE A 170 2.61 -7.03 -6.25
C PHE A 170 2.27 -6.11 -7.39
N GLU A 171 2.08 -4.84 -7.05
CA GLU A 171 2.05 -3.79 -8.04
C GLU A 171 3.50 -3.43 -8.37
N ILE A 172 3.92 -3.65 -9.61
CA ILE A 172 5.23 -3.24 -10.11
C ILE A 172 5.03 -1.95 -10.90
N VAL A 173 5.65 -0.88 -10.44
CA VAL A 173 5.54 0.45 -11.03
C VAL A 173 6.86 0.75 -11.73
N THR A 174 6.78 1.04 -13.03
CA THR A 174 7.94 1.14 -13.92
C THR A 174 7.94 2.48 -14.63
N TYR A 175 9.06 3.17 -14.54
CA TYR A 175 9.43 4.27 -15.42
C TYR A 175 10.18 3.74 -16.63
N ASP A 176 9.76 4.14 -17.82
CA ASP A 176 10.50 3.93 -19.07
C ASP A 176 10.38 5.18 -19.95
N GLN A 177 11.50 5.86 -20.14
CA GLN A 177 11.58 7.08 -20.94
C GLN A 177 11.11 6.90 -22.39
N THR A 178 11.22 5.70 -22.95
CA THR A 178 10.83 5.40 -24.33
C THR A 178 9.34 5.11 -24.45
N ASN A 179 8.62 5.03 -23.32
CA ASN A 179 7.24 4.54 -23.22
C ASN A 179 7.04 3.11 -23.77
N SER A 180 8.11 2.31 -23.88
CA SER A 180 8.07 0.93 -24.38
C SER A 180 7.68 -0.09 -23.31
N HIS A 181 6.74 0.28 -22.44
CA HIS A 181 6.29 -0.58 -21.35
C HIS A 181 5.73 -1.90 -21.87
N SER A 182 6.16 -2.99 -21.26
CA SER A 182 5.59 -4.32 -21.43
C SER A 182 5.25 -4.91 -20.08
N ALA A 183 4.09 -5.55 -19.98
CA ALA A 183 3.74 -6.31 -18.80
C ALA A 183 4.60 -7.59 -18.75
N LYS A 184 5.27 -7.82 -17.63
CA LYS A 184 6.17 -8.95 -17.38
C LYS A 184 5.46 -10.12 -16.67
N GLY A 185 4.26 -9.91 -16.11
CA GLY A 185 3.46 -10.94 -15.42
C GLY A 185 2.56 -11.80 -16.31
N GLU A 186 1.83 -12.76 -15.72
CA GLU A 186 0.82 -13.55 -16.46
C GLU A 186 -0.34 -12.66 -16.94
N MET A 187 -0.67 -11.65 -16.12
CA MET A 187 -1.63 -10.60 -16.45
C MET A 187 -0.97 -9.54 -17.33
N LYS A 188 -1.30 -9.52 -18.61
CA LYS A 188 -0.73 -8.58 -19.59
C LYS A 188 -1.33 -7.17 -19.55
N GLU A 189 -1.97 -6.80 -18.44
CA GLU A 189 -2.65 -5.53 -18.31
C GLU A 189 -1.68 -4.47 -17.78
N LEU A 190 -1.49 -3.40 -18.56
CA LEU A 190 -0.76 -2.21 -18.15
C LEU A 190 -1.76 -1.14 -17.74
N HIS A 191 -1.55 -0.58 -16.56
CA HIS A 191 -2.39 0.47 -16.00
C HIS A 191 -1.64 1.80 -15.99
N GLU A 192 -2.39 2.87 -16.24
CA GLU A 192 -1.86 4.24 -16.22
C GLU A 192 -1.71 4.74 -14.79
N THR A 193 -0.59 5.40 -14.50
CA THR A 193 -0.34 6.01 -13.18
C THR A 193 -0.85 7.45 -13.10
N GLY A 194 -1.08 8.09 -14.26
CA GLY A 194 -1.31 9.54 -14.37
C GLY A 194 -0.04 10.39 -14.43
N PHE A 195 1.15 9.76 -14.35
CA PHE A 195 2.45 10.42 -14.52
C PHE A 195 3.08 10.00 -15.85
N GLU A 196 3.74 10.94 -16.52
CA GLU A 196 4.40 10.70 -17.82
C GLU A 196 5.50 9.64 -17.68
N HIS A 197 5.58 8.72 -18.64
CA HIS A 197 6.55 7.61 -18.65
C HIS A 197 6.41 6.59 -17.51
N TRP A 198 5.36 6.68 -16.68
CA TRP A 198 5.14 5.77 -15.56
C TRP A 198 3.90 4.92 -15.80
N LYS A 199 4.09 3.60 -15.82
CA LYS A 199 2.99 2.62 -15.84
C LYS A 199 3.14 1.62 -14.71
N TYR A 200 2.06 0.94 -14.38
CA TYR A 200 2.12 -0.16 -13.43
C TYR A 200 1.39 -1.40 -13.93
N GLU A 201 1.84 -2.55 -13.45
CA GLU A 201 1.21 -3.85 -13.66
C GLU A 201 0.97 -4.53 -12.32
N ILE A 202 0.03 -5.47 -12.28
CA ILE A 202 -0.17 -6.36 -11.14
C ILE A 202 0.49 -7.70 -11.49
N PHE A 203 1.62 -7.95 -10.84
CA PHE A 203 2.38 -9.19 -10.95
C PHE A 203 1.89 -10.19 -9.91
N ASP A 204 1.74 -11.46 -10.30
CA ASP A 204 1.23 -12.59 -9.53
C ASP A 204 2.30 -13.62 -9.13
#